data_AF-W1YR33-F1
#
_entry.id   AF-W1YR33-F1
#
_cell.length_a   1.000
_cell.length_b   1.000
_cell.length_c   1.000
_cell.angle_alpha   90.00
_cell.angle_beta   90.00
_cell.angle_gamma   90.00
#
_symmetry.space_group_name_H-M   'P 1'
#
loop_
_entity.id
_entity.type
_entity.pdbx_description
1 polymer ?
#
loop_
_entity_poly.entity_id
_entity_poly.type
_entity_poly.pdbx_seq_one_letter_code
_entity_poly.pdbx_strand_id
1 'polypeptide(L)' 'NLTEFARVIGWIFSSAFAPEPLVGGLGGGILAAVVNGTKRGLFSNEAGQGTAPNAAATATVTHPVQQGLIQSLGVFI' A
#
# COMPACT_ATOMS: atom_id res chain seq x y z
N ASN A 1 10.45 -21.22 -11.69
CA ASN A 1 9.48 -20.32 -11.03
C ASN A 1 8.81 -19.30 -11.95
N LEU A 2 9.08 -19.27 -13.26
CA LEU A 2 8.44 -18.27 -14.15
C LEU A 2 6.93 -18.53 -14.35
N THR A 3 6.52 -19.79 -14.45
CA THR A 3 5.10 -20.19 -14.52
C THR A 3 4.34 -19.84 -13.24
N GLU A 4 5.02 -19.91 -12.11
CA GLU A 4 4.45 -19.60 -10.79
C GLU A 4 4.19 -18.11 -10.60
N PHE A 5 5.03 -17.26 -11.20
CA PHE A 5 4.87 -15.81 -11.13
C PHE A 5 3.52 -15.36 -11.71
N ALA A 6 3.19 -15.79 -12.93
CA ALA A 6 1.91 -15.46 -13.56
C ALA A 6 0.72 -16.01 -12.74
N ARG A 7 0.85 -17.22 -12.19
CA ARG A 7 -0.17 -17.85 -11.34
C ARG A 7 -0.45 -17.05 -10.07
N VAL A 8 0.60 -16.59 -9.38
CA VAL A 8 0.49 -15.80 -8.14
C VAL A 8 -0.14 -14.43 -8.42
N ILE A 9 0.22 -13.76 -9.51
CA ILE A 9 -0.43 -12.50 -9.88
C ILE A 9 -1.94 -12.70 -10.09
N GLY A 10 -2.34 -13.76 -10.80
CA GLY A 10 -3.76 -14.10 -10.96
C GLY A 10 -4.48 -14.33 -9.64
N TRP A 11 -3.82 -15.01 -8.68
CA TRP A 11 -4.37 -15.25 -7.35
C TRP A 11 -4.58 -13.98 -6.52
N ILE A 12 -3.71 -12.99 -6.63
CA ILE A 12 -3.86 -11.71 -5.91
C ILE A 12 -5.19 -11.04 -6.31
N PHE A 13 -5.45 -10.94 -7.61
CA PHE A 13 -6.68 -10.33 -8.11
C PHE A 13 -7.92 -11.17 -7.79
N SER A 14 -7.87 -12.49 -8.03
CA SER A 14 -9.02 -13.35 -7.75
C SER A 14 -9.38 -13.37 -6.27
N SER A 15 -8.40 -13.32 -5.38
CA SER A 15 -8.62 -13.32 -3.92
C SER A 15 -9.10 -11.97 -3.39
N ALA A 16 -8.57 -10.85 -3.93
CA ALA A 16 -8.97 -9.51 -3.51
C ALA A 16 -10.42 -9.18 -3.87
N PHE A 17 -10.92 -9.73 -4.98
CA PHE A 17 -12.27 -9.49 -5.51
C PHE A 17 -13.18 -10.73 -5.44
N ALA A 18 -12.79 -11.77 -4.69
CA ALA A 18 -13.57 -12.99 -4.55
C ALA A 18 -14.97 -12.72 -3.96
N PRO A 19 -16.04 -13.31 -4.53
CA PRO A 19 -17.37 -13.29 -3.94
C PRO A 19 -17.54 -14.31 -2.80
N GLU A 20 -16.66 -15.32 -2.66
CA GLU A 20 -16.76 -16.35 -1.60
C GLU A 20 -16.75 -15.89 -0.12
N PRO A 21 -16.32 -14.68 0.28
CA PRO A 21 -16.53 -14.22 1.65
C PRO A 21 -18.02 -14.07 2.05
N LEU A 22 -18.96 -14.36 1.13
CA LEU A 22 -20.41 -14.28 1.32
C LEU A 22 -20.94 -14.97 2.59
N VAL A 23 -20.23 -15.94 3.18
CA VAL A 23 -20.63 -16.59 4.44
C VAL A 23 -20.62 -15.61 5.63
N GLY A 24 -19.93 -14.48 5.53
CA GLY A 24 -19.92 -13.39 6.54
C GLY A 24 -20.80 -12.17 6.22
N GLY A 25 -21.59 -12.20 5.14
CA GLY A 25 -22.39 -11.07 4.64
C GLY A 25 -21.72 -10.30 3.49
N LEU A 26 -22.54 -9.61 2.69
CA LEU A 26 -22.20 -9.01 1.37
C LEU A 26 -21.00 -8.04 1.33
N GLY A 27 -20.37 -7.71 2.46
CA GLY A 27 -19.17 -6.86 2.53
C GLY A 27 -17.94 -7.50 3.17
N GLY A 28 -18.03 -8.71 3.73
CA GLY A 28 -17.06 -9.23 4.70
C GLY A 28 -15.62 -9.33 4.20
N GLY A 29 -15.39 -9.95 3.04
CA GLY A 29 -14.01 -10.23 2.59
C GLY A 29 -13.36 -9.14 1.75
N ILE A 30 -14.10 -8.43 0.89
CA ILE A 30 -13.53 -7.27 0.18
C ILE A 30 -13.22 -6.16 1.18
N LEU A 31 -14.14 -5.85 2.10
CA LEU A 31 -13.88 -4.85 3.14
C LEU A 31 -12.74 -5.30 4.06
N ALA A 32 -12.69 -6.57 4.45
CA ALA A 32 -11.56 -7.07 5.24
C ALA A 32 -10.24 -7.02 4.47
N ALA A 33 -10.20 -7.35 3.18
CA ALA A 33 -9.02 -7.26 2.35
C ALA A 33 -8.53 -5.81 2.23
N VAL A 34 -9.45 -4.86 1.99
CA VAL A 34 -9.14 -3.43 1.95
C VAL A 34 -8.66 -2.93 3.31
N VAL A 35 -9.36 -3.22 4.40
CA VAL A 35 -8.98 -2.76 5.74
C VAL A 35 -7.63 -3.33 6.16
N ASN A 36 -7.41 -4.62 5.97
CA ASN A 36 -6.14 -5.26 6.32
C ASN A 36 -5.01 -4.80 5.40
N GLY A 37 -5.26 -4.67 4.11
CA GLY A 37 -4.31 -4.15 3.12
C GLY A 37 -3.89 -2.72 3.44
N THR A 38 -4.85 -1.82 3.66
CA THR A 38 -4.60 -0.41 4.00
C THR A 38 -3.85 -0.29 5.32
N LYS A 39 -4.24 -1.03 6.38
CA LYS A 39 -3.50 -1.01 7.65
C LYS A 39 -2.04 -1.42 7.47
N ARG A 40 -1.79 -2.54 6.79
CA ARG A 40 -0.42 -3.02 6.56
C ARG A 40 0.36 -2.08 5.65
N GLY A 41 -0.27 -1.50 4.63
CA GLY A 41 0.33 -0.51 3.74
C GLY A 41 0.76 0.75 4.50
N LEU A 42 -0.14 1.29 5.32
CA LEU A 42 0.13 2.45 6.17
C LEU A 42 1.33 2.22 7.10
N PHE A 43 1.43 1.05 7.73
CA PHE A 43 2.60 0.69 8.55
C PHE A 43 3.88 0.43 7.75
N SER A 44 3.76 0.10 6.46
CA SER A 44 4.91 -0.20 5.61
C SER A 44 5.56 1.05 5.03
N ASN A 45 4.77 2.05 4.63
CA ASN A 45 5.26 3.20 3.88
C ASN A 45 4.86 4.57 4.45
N GLU A 46 4.15 4.60 5.58
CA GLU A 46 3.72 5.81 6.28
C GLU A 46 2.87 6.78 5.43
N ALA A 47 2.30 6.32 4.31
CA ALA A 47 1.52 7.16 3.41
C ALA A 47 0.29 7.73 4.15
N GLY A 48 0.23 9.05 4.27
CA GLY A 48 -0.85 9.72 5.00
C GLY A 48 -0.74 9.70 6.53
N GLN A 49 0.34 9.14 7.11
CA GLN A 49 0.60 9.22 8.55
C GLN A 49 1.17 10.56 9.01
N GLY A 50 1.84 11.30 8.10
CA GLY A 50 2.40 12.62 8.39
C GLY A 50 3.71 12.61 9.17
N THR A 51 4.31 11.44 9.42
CA THR A 51 5.60 11.28 10.11
C THR A 51 6.80 11.43 9.18
N ALA A 52 6.70 10.96 7.93
CA ALA A 52 7.76 11.06 6.95
C ALA A 52 8.31 12.50 6.71
N PRO A 53 7.49 13.58 6.75
CA PRO A 53 7.99 14.95 6.64
C PRO A 53 8.98 15.36 7.73
N ASN A 54 8.97 14.72 8.90
CA ASN A 54 9.88 15.05 9.99
C ASN A 54 11.34 14.75 9.60
N ALA A 55 11.58 13.61 8.95
CA ALA A 55 12.90 13.26 8.44
C ALA A 55 13.30 14.18 7.28
N ALA A 56 12.36 14.42 6.35
CA ALA A 56 12.56 15.30 5.20
C ALA A 56 12.89 16.76 5.59
N ALA A 57 12.37 17.25 6.71
CA ALA A 57 12.63 18.61 7.19
C ALA A 57 14.11 18.87 7.55
N THR A 58 14.90 17.82 7.77
CA THR A 58 16.34 17.93 8.05
C THR A 58 17.20 17.94 6.79
N ALA A 59 16.61 17.72 5.61
CA ALA A 59 17.34 17.68 4.36
C ALA A 59 17.86 19.07 3.96
N THR A 60 19.12 19.14 3.55
CA THR A 60 19.69 20.36 2.98
C THR A 60 19.32 20.45 1.50
N VAL A 61 18.25 21.18 1.20
CA VAL A 61 17.76 21.42 -0.16
C VAL A 61 17.53 22.91 -0.40
N THR A 62 17.69 23.34 -1.66
CA THR A 62 17.50 24.76 -2.02
C THR A 62 16.04 25.18 -2.07
N HIS A 63 15.13 24.23 -2.30
CA HIS A 63 13.70 24.47 -2.33
C HIS A 63 12.93 23.26 -1.77
N PRO A 64 11.90 23.44 -0.93
CA PRO A 64 11.19 22.34 -0.27
C PRO A 64 10.59 21.31 -1.24
N VAL A 65 10.19 21.74 -2.44
CA VAL A 65 9.67 20.83 -3.48
C VAL A 65 10.69 19.76 -3.87
N GLN A 66 11.99 20.04 -3.85
CA GLN A 66 13.02 19.04 -4.19
C GLN A 66 12.96 17.86 -3.21
N GLN A 67 12.92 18.15 -1.91
CA GLN A 67 12.81 17.10 -0.91
C GLN A 67 11.42 16.46 -0.91
N GLY A 68 10.36 17.25 -1.13
CA GLY A 68 8.99 16.72 -1.24
C GLY A 68 8.83 15.71 -2.37
N LEU A 69 9.45 15.95 -3.53
CA LEU A 69 9.45 15.01 -4.66
C LEU A 69 10.20 13.72 -4.32
N ILE A 70 11.40 13.82 -3.75
CA ILE A 70 12.18 12.63 -3.32
C ILE A 70 11.38 11.82 -2.29
N GLN A 71 10.79 12.49 -1.31
CA GLN A 71 10.01 11.84 -0.26
C GLN A 71 8.75 11.14 -0.82
N SER A 72 8.10 11.72 -1.83
CA SER A 72 6.93 11.09 -2.47
C SER A 72 7.25 9.74 -3.12
N LEU A 73 8.52 9.50 -3.47
CA LEU A 73 8.96 8.22 -4.01
C LEU A 73 9.09 7.12 -2.94
N GLY A 74 9.06 7.48 -1.65
CA GLY A 74 9.19 6.53 -0.54
C GLY A 74 8.05 5.50 -0.47
N VAL A 75 6.92 5.72 -1.15
CA VAL A 75 5.85 4.72 -1.24
C VAL A 75 6.12 3.62 -2.28
N PHE A 76 7.07 3.83 -3.19
CA PHE A 76 7.41 2.90 -4.27
C PHE A 76 8.60 1.98 -3.95
N ILE A 77 9.37 2.31 -2.92
CA ILE A 77 10.60 1.63 -2.50
C ILE A 77 10.32 0.93 -1.16
#